data_AF-A0A2N2PEC6-F1
#
_entry.id   AF-A0A2N2PEC6-F1
#
_cell.length_a   1.000
_cell.length_b   1.000
_cell.length_c   1.000
_cell.angle_alpha   90.00
_cell.angle_beta   90.00
_cell.angle_gamma   90.00
#
_symmetry.space_group_name_H-M   'P 1'
#
loop_
_entity.id
_entity.type
_entity.pdbx_description
1 polymer ?
#
loop_
_entity_poly.entity_id
_entity_poly.type
_entity_poly.pdbx_seq_one_letter_code
_entity_poly.pdbx_strand_id
1 'polypeptide(L)'
;DPILREFIRVQYQLDVAHESFESVYEQLRTELARWKRKYADAVGELVEARIAALMARFDGRRVPGRLFGVEDEIVLPRFTFVYDTVVKGAADQERQVDQIGAWWLDGEMAVWVVEIKHWAKRVDASVVAGFVELCQAVSREKRVPPERMVKWLVNAGGFTAGALAAMTEAGILHSGAAEINELLRGFGISRLLGVAVT
;
A
#
# COMPACT_ATOMS: atom_id res chain seq x y z
N ASP A 1 12.52 27.97 -16.83
CA ASP A 1 12.81 26.56 -17.11
C ASP A 1 13.65 25.99 -15.96
N PRO A 2 13.15 24.98 -15.22
CA PRO A 2 13.86 24.37 -14.11
C PRO A 2 15.15 23.66 -14.51
N ILE A 3 15.19 23.04 -15.70
CA ILE A 3 16.36 22.32 -16.21
C ILE A 3 17.45 23.31 -16.58
N LEU A 4 17.08 24.40 -17.27
CA LEU A 4 18.04 25.44 -17.62
C LEU A 4 18.62 26.13 -16.37
N ARG A 5 17.79 26.38 -15.34
CA ARG A 5 18.25 26.94 -14.06
C ARG A 5 19.27 26.02 -13.40
N GLU A 6 18.99 24.72 -13.41
CA GLU A 6 19.84 23.69 -12.81
C GLU A 6 21.18 23.57 -13.55
N PHE A 7 21.13 23.57 -14.88
CA PHE A 7 22.33 23.61 -15.73
C PHE A 7 23.21 24.83 -15.43
N ILE A 8 22.62 26.03 -15.32
CA ILE A 8 23.35 27.26 -15.01
C ILE A 8 23.97 27.19 -13.60
N ARG A 9 23.26 26.61 -12.61
CA ARG A 9 23.81 26.40 -11.25
C ARG A 9 25.07 25.54 -11.29
N VAL A 10 24.99 24.39 -11.96
CA VAL A 10 26.10 23.44 -12.09
C VAL A 10 27.28 24.07 -12.83
N GLN A 11 27.03 24.78 -13.93
CA GLN A 11 28.09 25.44 -14.69
C GLN A 11 28.79 26.51 -13.86
N TYR A 12 28.04 27.28 -13.05
CA TYR A 12 28.63 28.25 -12.14
C TYR A 12 29.53 27.59 -11.09
N GLN A 13 29.12 26.46 -10.51
CA GLN A 13 29.93 25.74 -9.51
C GLN A 13 31.27 25.28 -10.09
N LEU A 14 31.26 24.77 -11.33
CA LEU A 14 32.46 24.26 -12.00
C LEU A 14 33.37 25.39 -12.50
N ASP A 15 32.82 26.37 -13.21
CA ASP A 15 33.60 27.37 -13.95
C ASP A 15 33.96 28.58 -13.10
N VAL A 16 33.12 28.96 -12.14
CA VAL A 16 33.26 30.20 -11.35
C VAL A 16 33.68 29.90 -9.92
N ALA A 17 33.04 28.94 -9.26
CA ALA A 17 33.40 28.54 -7.90
C ALA A 17 34.58 27.56 -7.84
N HIS A 18 35.03 27.05 -9.01
CA HIS A 18 36.11 26.07 -9.15
C HIS A 18 35.94 24.83 -8.26
N GLU A 19 34.69 24.43 -7.98
CA GLU A 19 34.40 23.18 -7.29
C GLU A 19 34.84 22.00 -8.16
N SER A 20 35.33 20.93 -7.53
CA SER A 20 35.72 19.75 -8.29
C SER A 20 34.48 19.10 -8.91
N PHE A 21 34.64 18.59 -10.13
CA PHE A 21 33.60 17.84 -10.81
C PHE A 21 33.03 16.71 -9.95
N GLU A 22 33.91 15.99 -9.23
CA GLU A 22 33.53 14.90 -8.33
C GLU A 22 32.60 15.38 -7.21
N SER A 23 32.90 16.53 -6.59
CA SER A 23 32.06 17.13 -5.55
C SER A 23 30.68 17.52 -6.08
N VAL A 24 30.64 18.21 -7.22
CA VAL A 24 29.37 18.65 -7.84
C VAL A 24 28.54 17.45 -8.28
N TYR A 25 29.17 16.40 -8.83
CA TYR A 25 28.50 15.18 -9.23
C TYR A 25 27.89 14.41 -8.04
N GLU A 26 28.64 14.24 -6.95
CA GLU A 26 28.13 13.56 -5.75
C GLU A 26 27.00 14.35 -5.07
N GLN A 27 27.05 15.68 -5.11
CA GLN A 27 25.94 16.52 -4.68
C GLN A 27 24.67 16.26 -5.52
N LEU A 28 24.79 16.33 -6.86
CA LEU A 28 23.66 16.06 -7.77
C LEU A 28 23.11 14.65 -7.60
N ARG A 29 23.98 13.65 -7.41
CA ARG A 29 23.58 12.26 -7.15
C ARG A 29 22.77 12.16 -5.86
N THR A 30 23.20 12.84 -4.81
CA THR A 30 22.51 12.86 -3.50
C THR A 30 21.16 13.57 -3.61
N GLU A 31 21.10 14.71 -4.31
CA GLU A 31 19.86 15.45 -4.56
C GLU A 31 18.87 14.62 -5.39
N LEU A 32 19.34 13.94 -6.43
CA LEU A 32 18.51 13.04 -7.24
C LEU A 32 17.96 11.87 -6.40
N ALA A 33 18.79 11.26 -5.56
CA ALA A 33 18.35 10.19 -4.66
C ALA A 33 17.27 10.67 -3.68
N ARG A 34 17.43 11.89 -3.13
CA ARG A 34 16.43 12.53 -2.27
C ARG A 34 15.11 12.78 -3.01
N TRP A 35 15.16 13.30 -4.24
CA TRP A 35 13.97 13.52 -5.05
C TRP A 35 13.26 12.23 -5.44
N LYS A 36 14.01 11.18 -5.80
CA LYS A 36 13.45 9.84 -6.06
C LYS A 36 12.70 9.29 -4.85
N ARG A 37 13.24 9.48 -3.64
CA ARG A 37 12.56 9.07 -2.40
C ARG A 37 11.25 9.83 -2.18
N LYS A 38 11.30 11.17 -2.23
CA LYS A 38 10.08 12.00 -2.10
C LYS A 38 9.01 11.64 -3.13
N TYR A 39 9.41 11.36 -4.36
CA TYR A 39 8.49 10.93 -5.40
C TYR A 39 7.87 9.57 -5.08
N ALA A 40 8.67 8.60 -4.61
CA ALA A 40 8.16 7.29 -4.18
C ALA A 40 7.18 7.42 -3.02
N ASP A 41 7.50 8.24 -2.01
CA ASP A 41 6.62 8.50 -0.86
C ASP A 41 5.27 9.10 -1.31
N ALA A 42 5.31 10.13 -2.18
CA ALA A 42 4.10 10.74 -2.73
C ALA A 42 3.26 9.78 -3.58
N VAL A 43 3.90 8.86 -4.31
CA VAL A 43 3.19 7.78 -5.02
C VAL A 43 2.55 6.82 -4.03
N GLY A 44 3.24 6.46 -2.94
CA GLY A 44 2.71 5.64 -1.86
C GLY A 44 1.44 6.23 -1.26
N GLU A 45 1.50 7.49 -0.81
CA GLU A 45 0.36 8.24 -0.26
C GLU A 45 -0.82 8.27 -1.23
N LEU A 46 -0.57 8.45 -2.53
CA LEU A 46 -1.63 8.44 -3.55
C LEU A 46 -2.26 7.05 -3.74
N VAL A 47 -1.49 5.97 -3.63
CA VAL A 47 -2.02 4.61 -3.70
C VAL A 47 -2.89 4.34 -2.48
N GLU A 48 -2.42 4.69 -1.27
CA GLU A 48 -3.19 4.55 -0.02
C GLU A 48 -4.50 5.32 -0.07
N ALA A 49 -4.46 6.60 -0.47
CA ALA A 49 -5.66 7.42 -0.62
C ALA A 49 -6.68 6.85 -1.62
N ARG A 50 -6.21 6.22 -2.70
CA ARG A 50 -7.10 5.55 -3.67
C ARG A 50 -7.72 4.28 -3.11
N ILE A 51 -6.97 3.48 -2.34
CA ILE A 51 -7.52 2.31 -1.67
C ILE A 51 -8.54 2.72 -0.61
N ALA A 52 -8.25 3.75 0.19
CA ALA A 52 -9.22 4.31 1.15
C ALA A 52 -10.51 4.78 0.44
N ALA A 53 -10.37 5.51 -0.67
CA ALA A 53 -11.51 5.97 -1.47
C ALA A 53 -12.29 4.84 -2.15
N LEU A 54 -11.62 3.72 -2.46
CA LEU A 54 -12.25 2.50 -2.97
C LEU A 54 -13.07 1.81 -1.87
N MET A 55 -12.47 1.59 -0.71
CA MET A 55 -13.14 0.99 0.44
C MET A 55 -14.37 1.82 0.84
N ALA A 56 -14.23 3.15 0.92
CA ALA A 56 -15.34 4.04 1.26
C ALA A 56 -16.53 3.97 0.27
N ARG A 57 -16.35 3.43 -0.93
CA ARG A 57 -17.41 3.23 -1.92
C ARG A 57 -18.02 1.82 -1.92
N PHE A 58 -17.50 0.89 -1.12
CA PHE A 58 -18.10 -0.44 -1.02
C PHE A 58 -19.54 -0.35 -0.52
N ASP A 59 -20.44 -1.09 -1.17
CA ASP A 59 -21.88 -0.84 -1.08
C ASP A 59 -22.73 -2.10 -0.86
N GLY A 60 -22.14 -3.22 -0.44
CA GLY A 60 -22.86 -4.49 -0.26
C GLY A 60 -22.91 -5.37 -1.50
N ARG A 61 -22.43 -4.91 -2.67
CA ARG A 61 -22.48 -5.72 -3.89
C ARG A 61 -21.55 -6.93 -3.82
N ARG A 62 -21.89 -7.97 -4.58
CA ARG A 62 -20.99 -9.09 -4.85
C ARG A 62 -20.03 -8.74 -5.98
N VAL A 63 -18.78 -9.15 -5.83
CA VAL A 63 -17.76 -9.01 -6.86
C VAL A 63 -17.02 -10.33 -7.05
N PRO A 64 -16.42 -10.56 -8.24
CA PRO A 64 -15.68 -11.80 -8.49
C PRO A 64 -14.51 -11.98 -7.52
N GLY A 65 -14.39 -13.18 -6.95
CA GLY A 65 -13.34 -13.55 -6.00
C GLY A 65 -11.92 -13.34 -6.52
N ARG A 66 -11.71 -13.51 -7.83
CA ARG A 66 -10.40 -13.34 -8.47
C ARG A 66 -9.76 -11.99 -8.17
N LEU A 67 -10.57 -10.96 -7.91
CA LEU A 67 -10.09 -9.62 -7.58
C LEU A 67 -9.40 -9.56 -6.21
N PHE A 68 -9.58 -10.58 -5.39
CA PHE A 68 -9.06 -10.74 -4.03
C PHE A 68 -8.31 -12.06 -3.83
N GLY A 69 -7.95 -12.76 -4.91
CA GLY A 69 -7.15 -13.99 -4.83
C GLY A 69 -7.91 -15.24 -4.40
N VAL A 70 -9.24 -15.25 -4.49
CA VAL A 70 -10.09 -16.39 -4.13
C VAL A 70 -11.01 -16.78 -5.29
N GLU A 71 -11.58 -17.99 -5.25
CA GLU A 71 -12.49 -18.46 -6.30
C GLU A 71 -13.90 -17.89 -6.14
N ASP A 72 -14.42 -17.92 -4.90
CA ASP A 72 -15.77 -17.52 -4.57
C ASP A 72 -16.00 -16.00 -4.63
N GLU A 73 -17.22 -15.60 -4.96
CA GLU A 73 -17.60 -14.18 -4.92
C GLU A 73 -17.47 -13.59 -3.51
N ILE A 74 -16.98 -12.35 -3.46
CA ILE A 74 -16.88 -11.59 -2.21
C ILE A 74 -18.03 -10.59 -2.13
N VAL A 75 -18.67 -10.55 -0.97
CA VAL A 75 -19.63 -9.48 -0.62
C VAL A 75 -18.83 -8.31 -0.03
N LEU A 76 -18.86 -7.17 -0.71
CA LEU A 76 -18.15 -5.97 -0.24
C LEU A 76 -18.94 -5.31 0.90
N PRO A 77 -18.36 -5.09 2.10
CA PRO A 77 -19.09 -4.52 3.22
C PRO A 77 -19.41 -3.04 2.99
N ARG A 78 -20.50 -2.57 3.59
CA ARG A 78 -20.76 -1.14 3.74
C ARG A 78 -20.01 -0.65 4.96
N PHE A 79 -18.80 -0.13 4.78
CA PHE A 79 -18.02 0.38 5.90
C PHE A 79 -18.70 1.60 6.53
N THR A 80 -18.74 1.62 7.86
CA THR A 80 -19.12 2.79 8.66
C THR A 80 -17.97 3.79 8.69
N PHE A 81 -16.73 3.29 8.80
CA PHE A 81 -15.52 4.10 8.84
C PHE A 81 -14.41 3.43 8.03
N VAL A 82 -13.59 4.26 7.37
CA VAL A 82 -12.33 3.87 6.74
C VAL A 82 -11.26 4.84 7.23
N TYR A 83 -10.18 4.33 7.82
CA TYR A 83 -9.14 5.15 8.43
C TYR A 83 -7.82 4.37 8.55
N ASP A 84 -6.70 5.08 8.58
CA ASP A 84 -5.39 4.57 8.99
C ASP A 84 -5.21 4.71 10.51
N THR A 85 -4.38 3.86 11.11
CA THR A 85 -4.11 3.91 12.56
C THR A 85 -2.74 3.35 12.88
N VAL A 86 -2.22 3.70 14.05
CA VAL A 86 -1.12 2.98 14.68
C VAL A 86 -1.70 1.97 15.67
N VAL A 87 -1.09 0.79 15.76
CA VAL A 87 -1.39 -0.21 16.79
C VAL A 87 -0.13 -0.65 17.53
N LYS A 88 -0.30 -1.14 18.75
CA LYS A 88 0.81 -1.70 19.55
C LYS A 88 1.08 -3.17 19.17
N GLY A 89 2.23 -3.39 18.54
CA GLY A 89 2.77 -4.71 18.21
C GLY A 89 3.32 -5.46 19.43
N ALA A 90 4.09 -6.51 19.16
CA ALA A 90 4.86 -7.17 20.20
C ALA A 90 5.89 -6.19 20.79
N ALA A 91 6.17 -6.32 22.09
CA ALA A 91 7.12 -5.47 22.83
C ALA A 91 6.84 -3.95 22.74
N ASP A 92 5.57 -3.55 22.69
CA ASP A 92 5.12 -2.16 22.64
C ASP A 92 5.64 -1.35 21.43
N GLN A 93 6.11 -2.03 20.38
CA GLN A 93 6.49 -1.36 19.14
C GLN A 93 5.25 -0.86 18.41
N GLU A 94 5.21 0.44 18.13
CA GLU A 94 4.19 1.04 17.28
C GLU A 94 4.32 0.55 15.83
N ARG A 95 3.22 0.08 15.27
CA ARG A 95 3.11 -0.34 13.87
C ARG A 95 1.96 0.39 13.21
N GLN A 96 2.24 1.01 12.07
CA GLN A 96 1.21 1.62 11.23
C GLN A 96 0.40 0.53 10.53
N VAL A 97 -0.90 0.76 10.44
CA VAL A 97 -1.85 0.00 9.63
C VAL A 97 -2.28 0.92 8.50
N ASP A 98 -2.02 0.50 7.26
CA ASP A 98 -2.23 1.37 6.10
C ASP A 98 -3.70 1.78 5.96
N GLN A 99 -4.64 0.84 6.09
CA GLN A 99 -6.08 1.14 6.18
C GLN A 99 -6.85 0.10 7.01
N ILE A 100 -7.89 0.55 7.70
CA ILE A 100 -8.93 -0.27 8.34
C ILE A 100 -10.29 0.21 7.88
N GLY A 101 -11.10 -0.71 7.36
CA GLY A 101 -12.54 -0.52 7.20
C GLY A 101 -13.30 -1.21 8.32
N ALA A 102 -14.17 -0.51 9.04
CA ALA A 102 -15.00 -1.07 10.10
C ALA A 102 -16.48 -1.05 9.72
N TRP A 103 -17.21 -2.13 9.99
CA TRP A 103 -18.66 -2.21 9.78
C TRP A 103 -19.33 -3.08 10.85
N TRP A 104 -20.66 -3.05 10.88
CA TRP A 104 -21.47 -3.88 11.78
C TRP A 104 -21.94 -5.14 11.05
N LEU A 105 -21.70 -6.31 11.64
CA LEU A 105 -22.15 -7.61 11.15
C LEU A 105 -22.89 -8.30 12.30
N ASP A 106 -24.17 -8.59 12.13
CA ASP A 106 -25.00 -9.25 13.16
C ASP A 106 -24.92 -8.60 14.55
N GLY A 107 -24.89 -7.27 14.59
CA GLY A 107 -24.85 -6.50 15.85
C GLY A 107 -23.48 -6.37 16.50
N GLU A 108 -22.42 -6.97 15.96
CA GLU A 108 -21.05 -6.81 16.46
C GLU A 108 -20.12 -6.23 15.40
N MET A 109 -19.02 -5.62 15.86
CA MET A 109 -18.06 -4.96 14.99
C MET A 109 -17.21 -5.98 14.22
N ALA A 110 -17.08 -5.76 12.92
CA ALA A 110 -16.15 -6.45 12.04
C ALA A 110 -15.19 -5.44 11.40
N VAL A 111 -13.99 -5.90 11.05
CA VAL A 111 -12.94 -5.05 10.46
C VAL A 111 -12.29 -5.69 9.25
N TRP A 112 -11.87 -4.85 8.32
CA TRP A 112 -11.13 -5.22 7.13
C TRP A 112 -9.80 -4.48 7.20
N VAL A 113 -8.73 -5.22 7.51
CA VAL A 113 -7.38 -4.69 7.66
C VAL A 113 -6.66 -4.80 6.33
N VAL A 114 -6.06 -3.71 5.90
CA VAL A 114 -5.36 -3.61 4.61
C VAL A 114 -3.92 -3.20 4.83
N GLU A 115 -3.02 -3.91 4.16
CA GLU A 115 -1.61 -3.53 4.02
C GLU A 115 -1.31 -3.35 2.53
N ILE A 116 -0.61 -2.27 2.20
CA ILE A 116 -0.39 -1.77 0.85
C ILE A 116 1.12 -1.70 0.60
N LYS A 117 1.57 -2.45 -0.40
CA LYS A 117 2.92 -2.37 -0.94
C LYS A 117 2.87 -1.81 -2.36
N HIS A 118 3.44 -0.62 -2.54
CA HIS A 118 3.38 0.11 -3.81
C HIS A 118 4.68 -0.01 -4.63
N TRP A 119 5.65 -0.80 -4.17
CA TRP A 119 6.89 -1.05 -4.91
C TRP A 119 6.71 -2.10 -6.02
N ALA A 120 7.62 -2.11 -6.99
CA ALA A 120 7.60 -3.08 -8.10
C ALA A 120 8.03 -4.50 -7.68
N LYS A 121 8.67 -4.66 -6.52
CA LYS A 121 9.15 -5.96 -6.04
C LYS A 121 7.97 -6.86 -5.64
N ARG A 122 8.05 -8.14 -5.99
CA ARG A 122 7.12 -9.15 -5.49
C ARG A 122 7.24 -9.31 -3.97
N VAL A 123 6.09 -9.44 -3.32
CA VAL A 123 5.99 -9.77 -1.89
C VAL A 123 6.39 -11.24 -1.66
N ASP A 124 7.20 -11.46 -0.64
CA ASP A 124 7.62 -12.79 -0.17
C ASP A 124 6.91 -13.18 1.14
N ALA A 125 7.12 -14.41 1.59
CA ALA A 125 6.47 -14.95 2.78
C ALA A 125 6.80 -14.18 4.08
N SER A 126 7.94 -13.46 4.13
CA SER A 126 8.31 -12.70 5.32
C SER A 126 7.39 -11.49 5.54
N VAL A 127 6.99 -10.83 4.45
CA VAL A 127 6.00 -9.74 4.51
C VAL A 127 4.63 -10.28 4.93
N VAL A 128 4.24 -11.46 4.45
CA VAL A 128 2.98 -12.11 4.84
C VAL A 128 2.97 -12.40 6.34
N ALA A 129 4.05 -12.97 6.89
CA ALA A 129 4.19 -13.21 8.32
C ALA A 129 4.09 -11.91 9.13
N GLY A 130 4.80 -10.86 8.69
CA GLY A 130 4.72 -9.55 9.33
C GLY A 130 3.32 -8.94 9.29
N PHE A 131 2.54 -9.19 8.22
CA PHE A 131 1.15 -8.74 8.12
C PHE A 131 0.20 -9.55 9.03
N VAL A 132 0.43 -10.85 9.19
CA VAL A 132 -0.31 -11.68 10.17
C VAL A 132 -0.12 -11.15 11.58
N GLU A 133 1.11 -10.81 11.96
CA GLU A 133 1.39 -10.20 13.27
C GLU A 133 0.70 -8.84 13.45
N LEU A 134 0.64 -8.01 12.39
CA LEU A 134 -0.09 -6.74 12.43
C LEU A 134 -1.58 -6.98 12.67
N CYS A 135 -2.19 -7.94 11.96
CA CYS A 135 -3.58 -8.30 12.14
C CYS A 135 -3.87 -8.79 13.57
N GLN A 136 -2.95 -9.56 14.18
CA GLN A 136 -3.06 -9.97 15.58
C GLN A 136 -3.01 -8.78 16.53
N ALA A 137 -2.14 -7.79 16.27
CA ALA A 137 -2.09 -6.56 17.06
C ALA A 137 -3.41 -5.76 16.95
N VAL A 138 -3.95 -5.61 15.74
CA VAL A 138 -5.25 -4.97 15.50
C VAL A 138 -6.37 -5.71 16.25
N SER A 139 -6.40 -7.04 16.17
CA SER A 139 -7.41 -7.88 16.83
C SER A 139 -7.43 -7.65 18.34
N ARG A 140 -6.25 -7.64 18.98
CA ARG A 140 -6.11 -7.38 20.42
C ARG A 140 -6.53 -5.96 20.79
N GLU A 141 -6.01 -4.95 20.09
CA GLU A 141 -6.21 -3.55 20.47
C GLU A 141 -7.65 -3.09 20.22
N LYS A 142 -8.23 -3.47 19.07
CA LYS A 142 -9.61 -3.11 18.71
C LYS A 142 -10.65 -4.09 19.26
N ARG A 143 -10.20 -5.16 19.94
CA ARG A 143 -11.05 -6.22 20.52
C ARG A 143 -11.98 -6.86 19.50
N VAL A 144 -11.47 -7.09 18.28
CA VAL A 144 -12.21 -7.75 17.19
C VAL A 144 -11.67 -9.17 17.05
N PRO A 145 -12.52 -10.19 17.17
CA PRO A 145 -12.04 -11.56 17.10
C PRO A 145 -11.64 -11.94 15.65
N PRO A 146 -10.71 -12.88 15.46
CA PRO A 146 -10.16 -13.20 14.14
C PRO A 146 -11.18 -13.55 13.05
N GLU A 147 -12.29 -14.20 13.42
CA GLU A 147 -13.39 -14.58 12.52
C GLU A 147 -14.19 -13.38 12.00
N ARG A 148 -14.09 -12.22 12.66
CA ARG A 148 -14.70 -10.95 12.24
C ARG A 148 -13.68 -10.01 11.60
N MET A 149 -12.49 -10.52 11.26
CA MET A 149 -11.42 -9.78 10.63
C MET A 149 -11.14 -10.32 9.23
N VAL A 150 -11.36 -9.48 8.22
CA VAL A 150 -10.87 -9.71 6.87
C VAL A 150 -9.46 -9.11 6.75
N LYS A 151 -8.54 -9.87 6.17
CA LYS A 151 -7.14 -9.46 5.95
C LYS A 151 -6.92 -9.31 4.46
N TRP A 152 -6.37 -8.19 4.01
CA TRP A 152 -6.16 -7.93 2.59
C TRP A 152 -4.80 -7.30 2.32
N LEU A 153 -3.97 -7.99 1.53
CA LEU A 153 -2.66 -7.52 1.14
C LEU A 153 -2.66 -7.06 -0.32
N VAL A 154 -2.35 -5.80 -0.54
CA VAL A 154 -2.27 -5.21 -1.88
C VAL A 154 -0.81 -5.06 -2.25
N ASN A 155 -0.37 -5.63 -3.38
CA ASN A 155 0.97 -5.36 -3.91
C ASN A 155 0.97 -5.19 -5.41
N ALA A 156 1.39 -4.02 -5.86
CA ALA A 156 1.44 -3.70 -7.27
C ALA A 156 2.44 -4.57 -8.05
N GLY A 157 3.55 -4.97 -7.42
CA GLY A 157 4.55 -5.89 -7.96
C GLY A 157 4.16 -7.38 -7.94
N GLY A 158 3.01 -7.75 -7.37
CA GLY A 158 2.54 -9.14 -7.26
C GLY A 158 3.20 -9.95 -6.13
N PHE A 159 3.03 -11.27 -6.13
CA PHE A 159 3.35 -12.12 -4.98
C PHE A 159 4.19 -13.33 -5.41
N THR A 160 5.20 -13.72 -4.66
CA THR A 160 5.92 -14.98 -4.92
C THR A 160 5.04 -16.19 -4.64
N ALA A 161 5.36 -17.37 -5.18
CA ALA A 161 4.60 -18.59 -4.92
C ALA A 161 4.53 -18.93 -3.42
N GLY A 162 5.63 -18.74 -2.69
CA GLY A 162 5.67 -18.93 -1.24
C GLY A 162 4.77 -17.94 -0.49
N ALA A 163 4.69 -16.68 -0.95
CA ALA A 163 3.76 -15.71 -0.38
C ALA A 163 2.30 -16.09 -0.64
N LEU A 164 1.97 -16.54 -1.86
CA LEU A 164 0.62 -16.99 -2.20
C LEU A 164 0.18 -18.15 -1.30
N ALA A 165 1.04 -19.17 -1.15
CA ALA A 165 0.76 -20.30 -0.26
C ALA A 165 0.53 -19.86 1.20
N ALA A 166 1.40 -18.97 1.72
CA ALA A 166 1.27 -18.44 3.08
C ALA A 166 0.00 -17.59 3.26
N MET A 167 -0.39 -16.81 2.25
CA MET A 167 -1.63 -16.03 2.30
C MET A 167 -2.86 -16.93 2.29
N THR A 168 -2.87 -17.99 1.47
CA THR A 168 -3.95 -18.97 1.45
C THR A 168 -4.11 -19.64 2.82
N GLU A 169 -3.00 -20.11 3.42
CA GLU A 169 -3.02 -20.74 4.75
C GLU A 169 -3.53 -19.76 5.84
N ALA A 170 -3.14 -18.50 5.77
CA ALA A 170 -3.52 -17.48 6.75
C ALA A 170 -4.89 -16.83 6.49
N GLY A 171 -5.60 -17.22 5.43
CA GLY A 171 -6.88 -16.62 5.02
C GLY A 171 -6.75 -15.14 4.61
N ILE A 172 -5.65 -14.78 3.96
CA ILE A 172 -5.37 -13.41 3.51
C ILE A 172 -5.82 -13.26 2.05
N LEU A 173 -6.74 -12.32 1.83
CA LEU A 173 -7.09 -11.85 0.50
C LEU A 173 -5.90 -11.10 -0.11
N HIS A 174 -5.77 -11.12 -1.43
CA HIS A 174 -4.70 -10.38 -2.09
C HIS A 174 -5.10 -9.81 -3.45
N SER A 175 -4.53 -8.65 -3.79
CA SER A 175 -4.78 -7.99 -5.08
C SER A 175 -3.49 -7.40 -5.64
N GLY A 176 -3.27 -7.61 -6.94
CA GLY A 176 -2.23 -6.95 -7.71
C GLY A 176 -2.72 -5.65 -8.34
N ALA A 177 -1.87 -5.02 -9.15
CA ALA A 177 -2.22 -3.77 -9.82
C ALA A 177 -3.40 -3.93 -10.80
N ALA A 178 -3.54 -5.09 -11.45
CA ALA A 178 -4.62 -5.34 -12.40
C ALA A 178 -5.97 -5.41 -11.68
N GLU A 179 -6.05 -6.19 -10.60
CA GLU A 179 -7.26 -6.38 -9.81
C GLU A 179 -7.71 -5.08 -9.15
N ILE A 180 -6.78 -4.31 -8.57
CA ILE A 180 -7.10 -3.00 -7.99
C ILE A 180 -7.61 -2.04 -9.06
N ASN A 181 -7.00 -2.00 -10.24
CA ASN A 181 -7.45 -1.11 -11.31
C ASN A 181 -8.84 -1.50 -11.86
N GLU A 182 -9.18 -2.80 -11.84
CA GLU A 182 -10.52 -3.26 -12.17
C GLU A 182 -11.54 -2.81 -11.11
N LEU A 183 -11.22 -2.97 -9.83
CA LEU A 183 -12.04 -2.48 -8.71
C LEU A 183 -12.25 -0.95 -8.80
N LEU A 184 -11.18 -0.17 -8.93
CA LEU A 184 -11.26 1.29 -9.06
C LEU A 184 -12.16 1.72 -10.21
N ARG A 185 -12.04 1.07 -11.38
CA ARG A 185 -12.89 1.34 -12.54
C ARG A 185 -14.37 1.04 -12.24
N GLY A 186 -14.65 -0.09 -11.60
CA GLY A 186 -16.01 -0.48 -11.21
C GLY A 186 -16.71 0.51 -10.28
N PHE A 187 -15.94 1.30 -9.53
CA PHE A 187 -16.43 2.35 -8.62
C PHE A 187 -16.24 3.78 -9.15
N GLY A 188 -15.85 3.94 -10.42
CA GLY A 188 -15.67 5.26 -11.03
C GLY A 188 -14.49 6.07 -10.46
N ILE A 189 -13.50 5.39 -9.89
CA ILE A 189 -12.28 6.01 -9.34
C ILE A 189 -11.17 5.93 -10.37
N SER A 190 -10.34 6.97 -10.46
CA SER A 190 -9.16 6.96 -11.33
C SER A 190 -8.20 5.82 -10.96
N ARG A 191 -7.68 5.14 -11.98
CA ARG A 191 -6.70 4.05 -11.86
C ARG A 191 -5.44 4.44 -11.08
N LEU A 192 -4.74 3.45 -10.54
CA LEU A 192 -3.38 3.62 -10.04
C LEU A 192 -2.47 4.09 -11.19
N LEU A 193 -1.87 5.27 -11.04
CA LEU A 193 -0.81 5.77 -11.90
C LEU A 193 0.53 5.33 -11.33
N GLY A 194 1.50 4.96 -12.19
CA GLY A 194 2.90 4.84 -11.76
C GLY A 194 3.33 3.52 -11.16
N VAL A 195 2.51 2.45 -11.22
CA VAL A 195 3.06 1.09 -11.10
C VAL A 195 3.76 0.80 -12.42
N ALA A 196 5.04 1.17 -12.49
CA ALA A 196 5.86 0.83 -13.63
C ALA A 196 5.84 -0.70 -13.80
N VAL A 197 5.17 -1.14 -14.86
CA VAL A 197 5.61 -2.33 -15.59
C VAL A 197 7.00 -1.96 -16.11
N THR A 198 8.02 -2.29 -15.34
CA THR A 198 9.41 -2.37 -15.78
C THR A 198 9.87 -3.78 -15.53
#